data_AF-A0A5C7M1R1-F1
#
_entry.id   AF-A0A5C7M1R1-F1
#
_cell.length_a   1.000
_cell.length_b   1.000
_cell.length_c   1.000
_cell.angle_alpha   90.00
_cell.angle_beta   90.00
_cell.angle_gamma   90.00
#
_symmetry.space_group_name_H-M   'P 1'
#
loop_
_entity.id
_entity.type
_entity.pdbx_description
1 polymer ?
#
loop_
_entity_poly.entity_id
_entity_poly.type
_entity_poly.pdbx_seq_one_letter_code
_entity_poly.pdbx_strand_id
1 'polypeptide(L)'
;MASEVYNPSVEIASLPYPLTGALKGGQRIILSYSPSDLATASPSLASAFRVRDIGSWSGSVDDASYGLAAAQTTAQTVTINDATTNAVTVGMTLSHTTSGTAAANIGAGLLFKAENDAGTAKKAGAVEGALSTVTASSEVGEVNIRPAVADTLVTGLKVTGVASAVNGITALASATGVAVRMFPYGETNASLRLAGKGTGSVALTNPANDALRVEANATGLGFFAATPVAQQAAQTALTITVAGDMPGPTAAEITARLNLIENRLNAVSTALRNLGLIAT
;
A
#
# COMPACT_ATOMS: atom_id res chain seq x y z
N MET A 1 -1.07 -40.42 20.89
CA MET A 1 -2.18 -41.03 21.66
C MET A 1 -3.43 -40.88 20.83
N ALA A 2 -4.29 -41.90 20.79
CA ALA A 2 -5.53 -41.92 20.02
C ALA A 2 -6.75 -42.02 20.94
N SER A 3 -7.92 -41.68 20.42
CA SER A 3 -9.18 -41.73 21.15
C SER A 3 -10.22 -42.62 20.46
N GLU A 4 -10.94 -43.42 21.24
CA GLU A 4 -12.18 -44.07 20.79
C GLU A 4 -13.36 -43.13 21.07
N VAL A 5 -14.14 -42.83 20.03
CA VAL A 5 -15.42 -42.11 20.17
C VAL A 5 -16.55 -43.09 19.88
N TYR A 6 -17.49 -43.19 20.81
CA TYR A 6 -18.60 -44.13 20.76
C TYR A 6 -19.93 -43.41 20.90
N ASN A 7 -20.90 -43.75 20.05
CA ASN A 7 -22.28 -43.32 20.21
C ASN A 7 -23.05 -44.28 21.14
N PRO A 8 -23.36 -43.89 22.39
CA PRO A 8 -24.11 -44.72 23.31
C PRO A 8 -25.61 -44.77 23.03
N SER A 9 -26.12 -43.89 22.16
CA SER A 9 -27.53 -43.88 21.76
C SER A 9 -27.85 -45.04 20.81
N VAL A 10 -29.14 -45.36 20.69
CA VAL A 10 -29.66 -46.22 19.62
C VAL A 10 -29.91 -45.45 18.33
N GLU A 11 -29.95 -44.12 18.41
CA GLU A 11 -30.19 -43.23 17.28
C GLU A 11 -28.88 -42.75 16.66
N ILE A 12 -28.96 -42.34 15.39
CA ILE A 12 -27.85 -41.66 14.73
C ILE A 12 -27.62 -40.30 15.37
N ALA A 13 -26.36 -40.01 15.71
CA ALA A 13 -25.98 -38.72 16.28
C ALA A 13 -24.88 -38.09 15.41
N SER A 14 -25.07 -36.82 15.05
CA SER A 14 -24.06 -36.07 14.30
C SER A 14 -22.92 -35.69 15.24
N LEU A 15 -21.68 -35.82 14.76
CA LEU A 15 -20.54 -35.36 15.53
C LEU A 15 -20.56 -33.83 15.59
N PRO A 16 -20.30 -33.22 16.76
CA PRO A 16 -20.29 -31.77 16.89
C PRO A 16 -19.10 -31.17 16.13
N TYR A 17 -19.36 -30.07 15.42
CA TYR A 17 -18.31 -29.32 14.72
C TYR A 17 -17.16 -28.98 15.70
N PRO A 18 -15.89 -29.08 15.27
CA PRO A 18 -15.40 -29.33 13.92
C PRO A 18 -15.31 -30.79 13.48
N LEU A 19 -15.72 -31.78 14.26
CA LEU A 19 -15.72 -33.18 13.81
C LEU A 19 -16.76 -33.38 12.70
N THR A 20 -16.45 -34.25 11.75
CA THR A 20 -17.26 -34.45 10.54
C THR A 20 -18.11 -35.72 10.62
N GLY A 21 -19.25 -35.74 9.93
CA GLY A 21 -20.09 -36.93 9.82
C GLY A 21 -20.99 -37.22 11.01
N ALA A 22 -21.58 -38.42 11.01
CA ALA A 22 -22.50 -38.89 12.03
C ALA A 22 -22.25 -40.36 12.34
N LEU A 23 -22.40 -40.74 13.61
CA LEU A 23 -22.26 -42.10 14.07
C LEU A 23 -23.63 -42.74 14.26
N LYS A 24 -23.83 -43.93 13.69
CA LYS A 24 -25.01 -44.74 13.99
C LYS A 24 -25.01 -45.14 15.46
N GLY A 25 -26.18 -45.52 15.99
CA GLY A 25 -26.27 -46.01 17.35
C GLY A 25 -25.36 -47.23 17.57
N GLY A 26 -24.56 -47.20 18.63
CA GLY A 26 -23.58 -48.25 18.93
C GLY A 26 -22.28 -48.22 18.08
N GLN A 27 -22.16 -47.31 17.11
CA GLN A 27 -20.94 -47.21 16.29
C GLN A 27 -19.78 -46.65 17.11
N ARG A 28 -18.57 -47.18 16.83
CA ARG A 28 -17.29 -46.74 17.38
C ARG A 28 -16.39 -46.30 16.24
N ILE A 29 -15.64 -45.24 16.48
CA ILE A 29 -14.58 -44.75 15.59
C ILE A 29 -13.31 -44.52 16.40
N ILE A 30 -12.17 -44.61 15.73
CA ILE A 30 -10.87 -44.30 16.29
C ILE A 30 -10.34 -43.03 15.62
N LEU A 31 -10.00 -42.02 16.42
CA LEU A 31 -9.39 -40.79 15.94
C LEU A 31 -7.95 -40.66 16.45
N SER A 32 -7.04 -40.11 15.63
CA SER A 32 -5.62 -39.98 15.98
C SER A 32 -5.32 -38.88 17.01
N TYR A 33 -6.35 -38.24 17.56
CA TYR A 33 -6.24 -37.14 18.52
C TYR A 33 -6.30 -37.63 19.96
N SER A 34 -5.64 -36.92 20.88
CA SER A 34 -5.83 -37.19 22.31
C SER A 34 -7.22 -36.73 22.77
N PRO A 35 -7.75 -37.29 23.88
CA PRO A 35 -9.04 -36.82 24.41
C PRO A 35 -9.04 -35.33 24.77
N SER A 36 -7.89 -34.78 25.20
CA SER A 36 -7.74 -33.35 25.48
C SER A 36 -7.82 -32.48 24.21
N ASP A 37 -7.26 -32.95 23.10
CA ASP A 37 -7.35 -32.25 21.82
C ASP A 37 -8.80 -32.23 21.32
N LEU A 38 -9.50 -33.37 21.44
CA LEU A 38 -10.91 -33.47 21.08
C LEU A 38 -11.81 -32.60 21.96
N ALA A 39 -11.58 -32.56 23.27
CA ALA A 39 -12.36 -31.73 24.20
C ALA A 39 -12.14 -30.23 23.95
N THR A 40 -10.93 -29.84 23.53
CA THR A 40 -10.62 -28.46 23.18
C THR A 40 -11.24 -28.07 21.84
N ALA A 41 -11.16 -28.96 20.85
CA ALA A 41 -11.72 -28.71 19.53
C ALA A 41 -13.26 -28.77 19.53
N SER A 42 -13.85 -29.69 20.28
CA SER A 42 -15.30 -29.89 20.36
C SER A 42 -15.76 -30.16 21.81
N PRO A 43 -15.98 -29.09 22.60
CA PRO A 43 -16.34 -29.22 24.02
C PRO A 43 -17.65 -29.99 24.29
N SER A 44 -18.58 -29.99 23.32
CA SER A 44 -19.87 -30.69 23.43
C SER A 44 -19.82 -32.17 23.04
N LEU A 45 -18.68 -32.68 22.56
CA LEU A 45 -18.54 -34.07 22.13
C LEU A 45 -18.92 -35.06 23.23
N ALA A 46 -18.43 -34.83 24.45
CA ALA A 46 -18.69 -35.71 25.59
C ALA A 46 -20.14 -35.65 26.11
N SER A 47 -20.96 -34.70 25.64
CA SER A 47 -22.37 -34.59 26.04
C SER A 47 -23.25 -35.61 25.33
N ALA A 48 -22.89 -36.00 24.10
CA ALA A 48 -23.66 -36.96 23.28
C ALA A 48 -22.90 -38.27 23.04
N PHE A 49 -21.56 -38.26 23.12
CA PHE A 49 -20.71 -39.40 22.82
C PHE A 49 -19.83 -39.76 24.02
N ARG A 50 -19.43 -41.02 24.11
CA ARG A 50 -18.38 -41.44 25.04
C ARG A 50 -17.03 -41.32 24.35
N VAL A 51 -16.11 -40.59 24.97
CA VAL A 51 -14.74 -40.43 24.50
C VAL A 51 -13.83 -41.17 25.48
N ARG A 52 -12.99 -42.06 24.96
CA ARG A 52 -12.06 -42.88 25.75
C ARG A 52 -10.66 -42.77 25.18
N ASP A 53 -9.69 -42.53 26.05
CA ASP A 53 -8.28 -42.67 25.72
C ASP A 53 -7.93 -44.15 25.47
N ILE A 54 -7.31 -44.44 24.33
CA ILE A 54 -6.82 -45.78 24.00
C ILE A 54 -5.29 -45.84 23.90
N GLY A 55 -4.58 -44.77 24.26
CA GLY A 55 -3.13 -44.72 24.32
C GLY A 55 -2.48 -44.77 22.93
N SER A 56 -1.39 -45.53 22.80
CA SER A 56 -0.71 -45.73 21.52
C SER A 56 -1.49 -46.70 20.64
N TRP A 57 -2.00 -46.20 19.51
CA TRP A 57 -2.72 -46.98 18.51
C TRP A 57 -1.89 -47.13 17.24
N SER A 58 -1.77 -48.35 16.72
CA SER A 58 -1.02 -48.68 15.49
C SER A 58 -1.92 -49.18 14.35
N GLY A 59 -3.23 -49.26 14.57
CA GLY A 59 -4.21 -49.65 13.56
C GLY A 59 -4.66 -48.48 12.69
N SER A 60 -5.60 -48.75 11.79
CA SER A 60 -6.28 -47.72 11.00
C SER A 60 -7.04 -46.74 11.91
N VAL A 61 -7.07 -45.48 11.49
CA VAL A 61 -7.84 -44.41 12.12
C VAL A 61 -8.89 -43.89 11.13
N ASP A 62 -9.94 -43.30 11.67
CA ASP A 62 -11.12 -42.86 10.92
C ASP A 62 -11.11 -41.34 10.65
N ASP A 63 -9.96 -40.68 10.82
CA ASP A 63 -9.83 -39.21 10.72
C ASP A 63 -10.31 -38.64 9.38
N ALA A 64 -10.13 -39.38 8.28
CA ALA A 64 -10.55 -38.94 6.96
C ALA A 64 -12.09 -38.82 6.82
N SER A 65 -12.84 -39.59 7.60
CA SER A 65 -14.31 -39.63 7.55
C SER A 65 -14.97 -38.89 8.71
N TYR A 66 -14.30 -38.84 9.87
CA TYR A 66 -14.88 -38.34 11.11
C TYR A 66 -13.94 -37.44 11.93
N GLY A 67 -12.73 -37.21 11.45
CA GLY A 67 -11.77 -36.35 12.11
C GLY A 67 -12.19 -34.89 12.08
N LEU A 68 -11.33 -34.04 12.65
CA LEU A 68 -11.52 -32.61 12.63
C LEU A 68 -11.63 -32.17 11.16
N ALA A 69 -12.64 -31.36 10.85
CA ALA A 69 -12.84 -30.82 9.52
C ALA A 69 -11.52 -30.27 8.99
N ALA A 70 -11.13 -30.73 7.82
CA ALA A 70 -9.91 -30.30 7.17
C ALA A 70 -9.87 -28.78 7.09
N ALA A 71 -8.66 -28.21 7.01
CA ALA A 71 -8.44 -26.83 6.64
C ALA A 71 -9.39 -26.41 5.50
N GLN A 72 -9.83 -25.16 5.47
CA GLN A 72 -10.75 -24.65 4.46
C GLN A 72 -10.21 -24.97 3.05
N THR A 73 -10.78 -25.99 2.41
CA THR A 73 -10.40 -26.44 1.06
C THR A 73 -11.13 -25.64 -0.02
N THR A 74 -12.15 -24.89 0.40
CA THR A 74 -12.92 -23.98 -0.43
C THR A 74 -12.64 -22.54 0.02
N ALA A 75 -12.54 -21.62 -0.95
CA ALA A 75 -12.33 -20.22 -0.66
C ALA A 75 -13.44 -19.67 0.24
N GLN A 76 -13.04 -18.96 1.30
CA GLN A 76 -14.00 -18.28 2.17
C GLN A 76 -14.41 -16.95 1.55
N THR A 77 -15.72 -16.67 1.57
CA THR A 77 -16.27 -15.39 1.14
C THR A 77 -17.02 -14.75 2.30
N VAL A 78 -16.66 -13.52 2.64
CA VAL A 78 -17.40 -12.68 3.59
C VAL A 78 -18.22 -11.68 2.79
N THR A 79 -19.54 -11.87 2.78
CA THR A 79 -20.47 -11.03 2.02
C THR A 79 -21.30 -10.18 2.96
N ILE A 80 -21.25 -8.86 2.77
CA ILE A 80 -22.22 -7.92 3.32
C ILE A 80 -23.16 -7.51 2.19
N ASN A 81 -24.45 -7.81 2.34
CA ASN A 81 -25.51 -7.35 1.46
C ASN A 81 -26.38 -6.35 2.25
N ASP A 82 -26.07 -5.06 2.12
CA ASP A 82 -26.76 -3.97 2.80
C ASP A 82 -27.23 -2.89 1.82
N ALA A 83 -27.97 -1.90 2.33
CA ALA A 83 -28.49 -0.78 1.54
C ALA A 83 -27.54 0.46 1.55
N THR A 84 -26.36 0.36 2.16
CA THR A 84 -25.41 1.48 2.27
C THR A 84 -24.68 1.66 0.94
N THR A 85 -24.98 2.76 0.25
CA THR A 85 -24.47 2.97 -1.11
C THR A 85 -23.23 3.86 -1.20
N ASN A 86 -22.81 4.52 -0.11
CA ASN A 86 -21.73 5.52 -0.16
C ASN A 86 -20.91 5.63 1.14
N ALA A 87 -20.50 4.48 1.68
CA ALA A 87 -19.54 4.42 2.77
C ALA A 87 -18.84 3.06 2.75
N VAL A 88 -17.70 2.98 3.44
CA VAL A 88 -17.03 1.70 3.64
C VAL A 88 -17.78 0.95 4.76
N THR A 89 -18.49 -0.14 4.42
CA THR A 89 -18.95 -1.11 5.42
C THR A 89 -17.82 -2.11 5.70
N VAL A 90 -17.42 -2.23 6.97
CA VAL A 90 -16.32 -3.10 7.36
C VAL A 90 -16.78 -4.57 7.32
N GLY A 91 -16.30 -5.32 6.33
CA GLY A 91 -16.57 -6.76 6.15
C GLY A 91 -15.98 -7.66 7.24
N MET A 92 -14.79 -7.31 7.70
CA MET A 92 -14.05 -8.07 8.71
C MET A 92 -13.34 -7.10 9.64
N THR A 93 -13.62 -7.21 10.93
CA THR A 93 -12.90 -6.48 11.98
C THR A 93 -11.90 -7.43 12.62
N LEU A 94 -10.61 -7.12 12.47
CA LEU A 94 -9.55 -7.76 13.22
C LEU A 94 -9.23 -6.86 14.42
N SER A 95 -9.32 -7.40 15.63
CA SER A 95 -9.08 -6.64 16.86
C SER A 95 -8.13 -7.39 17.78
N HIS A 96 -7.24 -6.63 18.42
CA HIS A 96 -6.38 -7.11 19.48
C HIS A 96 -6.59 -6.23 20.71
N THR A 97 -7.29 -6.77 21.69
CA THR A 97 -7.53 -6.15 22.99
C THR A 97 -6.76 -6.89 24.07
N THR A 98 -6.40 -6.22 25.16
CA THR A 98 -5.68 -6.82 26.28
C THR A 98 -6.32 -6.43 27.61
N SER A 99 -6.27 -7.33 28.59
CA SER A 99 -6.63 -7.05 29.98
C SER A 99 -5.46 -6.48 30.80
N GLY A 100 -4.24 -6.53 30.25
CA GLY A 100 -3.07 -5.85 30.80
C GLY A 100 -3.02 -4.39 30.36
N THR A 101 -1.95 -3.70 30.75
CA THR A 101 -1.71 -2.34 30.26
C THR A 101 -1.37 -2.38 28.77
N ALA A 102 -2.21 -1.77 27.92
CA ALA A 102 -1.96 -1.68 26.48
C ALA A 102 -0.65 -0.92 26.22
N ALA A 103 0.15 -1.43 25.28
CA ALA A 103 1.41 -0.85 24.87
C ALA A 103 1.36 -0.49 23.38
N ALA A 104 2.22 0.44 22.96
CA ALA A 104 2.37 0.82 21.55
C ALA A 104 2.64 -0.41 20.67
N ASN A 105 2.18 -0.36 19.42
CA ASN A 105 2.20 -1.46 18.46
C ASN A 105 1.28 -2.64 18.82
N ILE A 106 0.36 -2.46 19.77
CA ILE A 106 -0.80 -3.35 19.87
C ILE A 106 -1.64 -3.19 18.60
N GLY A 107 -1.98 -4.32 17.98
CA GLY A 107 -2.57 -4.33 16.66
C GLY A 107 -2.98 -5.71 16.20
N ALA A 108 -3.67 -5.75 15.07
CA ALA A 108 -4.15 -6.97 14.44
C ALA A 108 -3.81 -6.96 12.95
N GLY A 109 -3.70 -8.14 12.34
CA GLY A 109 -3.29 -8.23 10.93
C GLY A 109 -3.76 -9.49 10.23
N LEU A 110 -3.79 -9.39 8.92
CA LEU A 110 -4.00 -10.50 8.00
C LEU A 110 -2.64 -11.00 7.53
N LEU A 111 -2.34 -12.27 7.83
CA LEU A 111 -1.12 -12.93 7.40
C LEU A 111 -1.39 -13.78 6.15
N PHE A 112 -0.59 -13.56 5.11
CA PHE A 112 -0.55 -14.39 3.92
C PHE A 112 0.58 -15.40 4.04
N LYS A 113 0.28 -16.68 3.78
CA LYS A 113 1.26 -17.75 3.67
C LYS A 113 1.16 -18.41 2.30
N ALA A 114 2.29 -18.89 1.81
CA ALA A 114 2.41 -19.66 0.58
C ALA A 114 3.44 -20.77 0.78
N GLU A 115 3.31 -21.87 0.04
CA GLU A 115 4.29 -22.96 0.09
C GLU A 115 5.56 -22.60 -0.70
N ASN A 116 6.72 -23.00 -0.19
CA ASN A 116 7.97 -22.94 -0.95
C ASN A 116 8.18 -24.22 -1.79
N ASP A 117 9.22 -24.21 -2.62
CA ASP A 117 9.62 -25.35 -3.45
C ASP A 117 10.04 -26.61 -2.67
N ALA A 118 10.26 -26.49 -1.36
CA ALA A 118 10.54 -27.60 -0.44
C ALA A 118 9.28 -28.13 0.28
N GLY A 119 8.08 -27.73 -0.12
CA GLY A 119 6.82 -28.24 0.46
C GLY A 119 6.51 -27.72 1.87
N THR A 120 7.06 -26.56 2.24
CA THR A 120 6.85 -25.94 3.56
C THR A 120 6.12 -24.61 3.40
N ALA A 121 5.02 -24.43 4.15
CA ALA A 121 4.34 -23.13 4.22
C ALA A 121 5.24 -22.05 4.84
N LYS A 122 5.42 -20.95 4.11
CA LYS A 122 6.17 -19.75 4.48
C LYS A 122 5.25 -18.54 4.48
N LYS A 123 5.59 -17.51 5.24
CA LYS A 123 4.96 -16.19 5.12
C LYS A 123 5.29 -15.61 3.74
N ALA A 124 4.28 -15.10 3.07
CA ALA A 124 4.41 -14.36 1.81
C ALA A 124 4.29 -12.84 2.04
N GLY A 125 3.49 -12.44 3.03
CA GLY A 125 3.35 -11.06 3.44
C GLY A 125 2.26 -10.88 4.48
N ALA A 126 2.04 -9.66 4.94
CA ALA A 126 0.97 -9.30 5.85
C ALA A 126 0.44 -7.89 5.60
N VAL A 127 -0.81 -7.68 5.96
CA VAL A 127 -1.40 -6.35 6.14
C VAL A 127 -1.79 -6.20 7.60
N GLU A 128 -1.23 -5.21 8.27
CA GLU A 128 -1.34 -5.04 9.72
C GLU A 128 -1.85 -3.64 10.06
N GLY A 129 -2.79 -3.54 10.99
CA GLY A 129 -3.21 -2.30 11.63
C GLY A 129 -2.76 -2.30 13.08
N ALA A 130 -2.19 -1.20 13.55
CA ALA A 130 -1.74 -1.05 14.92
C ALA A 130 -1.94 0.37 15.44
N LEU A 131 -1.92 0.54 16.75
CA LEU A 131 -1.80 1.85 17.37
C LEU A 131 -0.31 2.15 17.62
N SER A 132 0.24 3.13 16.91
CA SER A 132 1.56 3.67 17.23
C SER A 132 1.55 4.49 18.52
N THR A 133 0.37 5.03 18.89
CA THR A 133 0.12 5.69 20.18
C THR A 133 -1.19 5.19 20.76
N VAL A 134 -1.16 4.73 22.00
CA VAL A 134 -2.31 4.12 22.70
C VAL A 134 -2.93 5.03 23.76
N THR A 135 -2.40 6.23 23.95
CA THR A 135 -2.90 7.20 24.93
C THR A 135 -4.31 7.64 24.55
N ALA A 136 -5.22 7.54 25.52
CA ALA A 136 -6.62 7.89 25.32
C ALA A 136 -6.80 9.30 24.77
N SER A 137 -7.68 9.46 23.77
CA SER A 137 -7.98 10.73 23.07
C SER A 137 -6.79 11.34 22.32
N SER A 138 -5.74 10.58 22.09
CA SER A 138 -4.56 10.96 21.30
C SER A 138 -4.00 9.75 20.56
N GLU A 139 -4.87 8.78 20.25
CA GLU A 139 -4.51 7.57 19.57
C GLU A 139 -4.04 7.88 18.15
N VAL A 140 -2.94 7.25 17.78
CA VAL A 140 -2.40 7.34 16.42
C VAL A 140 -2.41 5.94 15.83
N GLY A 141 -3.25 5.75 14.82
CA GLY A 141 -3.32 4.50 14.07
C GLY A 141 -2.27 4.45 12.96
N GLU A 142 -1.78 3.25 12.67
CA GLU A 142 -0.95 2.94 11.52
C GLU A 142 -1.46 1.69 10.78
N VAL A 143 -1.21 1.67 9.47
CA VAL A 143 -1.45 0.53 8.58
C VAL A 143 -0.13 0.20 7.85
N ASN A 144 0.26 -1.07 7.89
CA ASN A 144 1.48 -1.59 7.30
C ASN A 144 1.17 -2.68 6.26
N ILE A 145 1.76 -2.59 5.07
CA ILE A 145 1.91 -3.66 4.09
C ILE A 145 3.32 -4.21 4.22
N ARG A 146 3.44 -5.48 4.55
CA ARG A 146 4.71 -6.12 4.92
C ARG A 146 4.97 -7.35 4.05
N PRO A 147 5.73 -7.26 2.95
CA PRO A 147 6.13 -8.45 2.22
C PRO A 147 7.02 -9.34 3.08
N ALA A 148 7.18 -10.61 2.72
CA ALA A 148 8.09 -11.52 3.41
C ALA A 148 9.31 -11.85 2.54
N VAL A 149 10.47 -12.02 3.20
CA VAL A 149 11.68 -12.59 2.62
C VAL A 149 12.16 -13.69 3.55
N ALA A 150 12.39 -14.90 3.01
CA ALA A 150 12.81 -16.07 3.78
C ALA A 150 11.97 -16.28 5.07
N ASP A 151 10.64 -16.27 4.93
CA ASP A 151 9.67 -16.48 6.03
C ASP A 151 9.59 -15.36 7.09
N THR A 152 10.24 -14.23 6.84
CA THR A 152 10.27 -13.07 7.74
C THR A 152 9.59 -11.88 7.10
N LEU A 153 8.59 -11.29 7.79
CA LEU A 153 7.91 -10.08 7.33
C LEU A 153 8.84 -8.86 7.44
N VAL A 154 9.02 -8.14 6.35
CA VAL A 154 9.76 -6.87 6.30
C VAL A 154 8.79 -5.73 5.99
N THR A 155 9.18 -4.49 6.27
CA THR A 155 8.32 -3.32 5.98
C THR A 155 8.30 -3.05 4.47
N GLY A 156 7.11 -2.93 3.88
CA GLY A 156 6.91 -2.53 2.49
C GLY A 156 6.37 -1.11 2.38
N LEU A 157 5.11 -0.92 2.74
CA LEU A 157 4.45 0.39 2.79
C LEU A 157 3.86 0.61 4.18
N LYS A 158 4.14 1.76 4.80
CA LYS A 158 3.58 2.15 6.10
C LYS A 158 2.87 3.49 5.98
N VAL A 159 1.65 3.57 6.50
CA VAL A 159 0.84 4.80 6.54
C VAL A 159 0.37 5.03 7.97
N THR A 160 0.65 6.21 8.53
CA THR A 160 0.28 6.58 9.90
C THR A 160 -0.69 7.76 9.87
N GLY A 161 -1.71 7.73 10.72
CA GLY A 161 -2.67 8.83 10.85
C GLY A 161 -2.04 10.07 11.49
N VAL A 162 -2.44 11.26 11.04
CA VAL A 162 -2.09 12.54 11.68
C VAL A 162 -3.31 13.47 11.62
N ALA A 163 -3.45 14.37 12.60
CA ALA A 163 -4.63 15.20 12.83
C ALA A 163 -5.02 16.16 11.67
N SER A 164 -4.16 16.32 10.64
CA SER A 164 -4.35 17.19 9.48
C SER A 164 -3.89 16.56 8.14
N ALA A 165 -3.96 15.23 8.01
CA ALA A 165 -3.18 14.50 7.01
C ALA A 165 -3.27 14.99 5.55
N VAL A 166 -2.14 15.54 5.08
CA VAL A 166 -1.64 15.48 3.71
C VAL A 166 -0.90 14.14 3.60
N ASN A 167 -1.50 13.13 2.99
CA ASN A 167 -0.79 11.87 2.73
C ASN A 167 0.34 12.13 1.72
N GLY A 168 1.59 11.78 2.06
CA GLY A 168 2.77 11.92 1.21
C GLY A 168 3.61 10.64 1.15
N ILE A 169 4.29 10.43 0.02
CA ILE A 169 5.22 9.31 -0.21
C ILE A 169 6.60 9.92 -0.50
N THR A 170 7.54 9.77 0.42
CA THR A 170 8.92 10.28 0.29
C THR A 170 9.86 9.15 -0.09
N ALA A 171 10.66 9.34 -1.15
CA ALA A 171 11.72 8.41 -1.55
C ALA A 171 13.09 8.99 -1.12
N LEU A 172 13.90 8.22 -0.37
CA LEU A 172 15.13 8.68 0.30
C LEU A 172 16.36 8.62 -0.60
N ALA A 173 17.28 9.58 -0.47
CA ALA A 173 18.54 9.65 -1.21
C ALA A 173 19.35 8.34 -1.17
N SER A 174 19.96 7.96 -2.30
CA SER A 174 20.85 6.80 -2.39
C SER A 174 22.32 7.24 -2.20
N ALA A 175 23.26 6.31 -1.99
CA ALA A 175 24.67 6.60 -1.60
C ALA A 175 25.33 7.62 -2.55
N THR A 176 26.36 8.35 -2.10
CA THR A 176 27.07 9.33 -2.95
C THR A 176 27.46 8.72 -4.30
N GLY A 177 26.85 9.22 -5.37
CA GLY A 177 27.00 8.68 -6.74
C GLY A 177 25.95 7.66 -7.20
N VAL A 178 24.96 7.32 -6.37
CA VAL A 178 23.83 6.44 -6.67
C VAL A 178 22.52 7.25 -6.56
N ALA A 179 21.68 7.18 -7.59
CA ALA A 179 20.40 7.91 -7.61
C ALA A 179 19.28 7.08 -6.99
N VAL A 180 18.34 7.74 -6.32
CA VAL A 180 17.02 7.17 -6.02
C VAL A 180 16.33 7.00 -7.34
N ARG A 181 16.14 5.74 -7.72
CA ARG A 181 15.50 5.42 -8.98
C ARG A 181 14.12 4.87 -8.69
N MET A 182 13.15 5.42 -9.39
CA MET A 182 11.97 4.67 -9.76
C MET A 182 12.33 4.01 -11.08
N PHE A 183 12.61 2.72 -11.02
CA PHE A 183 13.07 1.96 -12.17
C PHE A 183 12.27 0.67 -12.26
N PRO A 184 12.03 0.19 -13.49
CA PRO A 184 11.35 -1.06 -13.67
C PRO A 184 12.28 -2.21 -13.28
N TYR A 185 11.79 -3.14 -12.46
CA TYR A 185 12.43 -4.44 -12.29
C TYR A 185 11.90 -5.37 -13.38
N GLY A 186 12.63 -5.46 -14.50
CA GLY A 186 12.30 -6.38 -15.61
C GLY A 186 11.55 -5.77 -16.81
N GLU A 187 11.20 -4.48 -16.78
CA GLU A 187 10.52 -3.79 -17.91
C GLU A 187 11.41 -2.73 -18.56
N THR A 188 11.03 -2.26 -19.76
CA THR A 188 11.86 -1.32 -20.53
C THR A 188 11.49 0.16 -20.34
N ASN A 189 10.29 0.46 -19.82
CA ASN A 189 9.77 1.82 -19.69
C ASN A 189 9.45 2.15 -18.22
N ALA A 190 9.88 3.30 -17.71
CA ALA A 190 9.45 3.83 -16.41
C ALA A 190 9.20 5.33 -16.48
N SER A 191 8.15 5.81 -15.80
CA SER A 191 7.78 7.21 -15.71
C SER A 191 7.45 7.60 -14.27
N LEU A 192 7.78 8.83 -13.88
CA LEU A 192 7.47 9.43 -12.58
C LEU A 192 6.65 10.72 -12.80
N ARG A 193 5.54 10.86 -12.09
CA ARG A 193 4.64 12.02 -12.18
C ARG A 193 4.41 12.58 -10.77
N LEU A 194 4.70 13.87 -10.56
CA LEU A 194 4.43 14.60 -9.32
C LEU A 194 3.63 15.86 -9.64
N ALA A 195 2.80 16.30 -8.70
CA ALA A 195 1.98 17.51 -8.81
C ALA A 195 1.78 18.12 -7.40
N GLY A 196 1.79 19.44 -7.30
CA GLY A 196 1.40 20.14 -6.08
C GLY A 196 -0.11 20.05 -5.84
N LYS A 197 -0.54 20.20 -4.58
CA LYS A 197 -1.97 20.25 -4.20
C LYS A 197 -2.38 21.70 -3.90
N GLY A 198 -3.53 22.15 -4.41
CA GLY A 198 -4.01 23.52 -4.21
C GLY A 198 -3.06 24.54 -4.83
N THR A 199 -2.63 25.54 -4.05
CA THR A 199 -1.57 26.49 -4.46
C THR A 199 -0.16 25.91 -4.33
N GLY A 200 -0.02 24.64 -3.95
CA GLY A 200 1.26 23.96 -3.85
C GLY A 200 1.92 23.73 -5.21
N SER A 201 3.23 23.48 -5.19
CA SER A 201 4.06 23.35 -6.38
C SER A 201 4.83 22.03 -6.43
N VAL A 202 5.35 21.71 -7.61
CA VAL A 202 6.40 20.70 -7.80
C VAL A 202 7.69 21.45 -7.96
N ALA A 203 8.61 21.27 -7.02
CA ALA A 203 9.89 21.94 -7.02
C ALA A 203 11.03 20.93 -7.10
N LEU A 204 12.02 21.26 -7.93
CA LEU A 204 13.38 20.75 -7.84
C LEU A 204 14.21 21.84 -7.17
N THR A 205 14.82 21.52 -6.04
CA THR A 205 15.62 22.45 -5.26
C THR A 205 17.10 22.08 -5.33
N ASN A 206 17.97 23.04 -5.05
CA ASN A 206 19.39 22.79 -4.91
C ASN A 206 19.61 21.95 -3.66
N PRO A 207 20.23 20.76 -3.74
CA PRO A 207 20.47 19.96 -2.55
C PRO A 207 21.39 20.66 -1.53
N ALA A 208 22.22 21.62 -1.95
CA ALA A 208 23.17 22.29 -1.07
C ALA A 208 22.56 23.46 -0.25
N ASN A 209 21.45 24.04 -0.70
CA ASN A 209 20.88 25.23 -0.04
C ASN A 209 19.36 25.41 -0.25
N ASP A 210 18.66 24.38 -0.72
CA ASP A 210 17.25 24.37 -1.10
C ASP A 210 16.79 25.50 -2.04
N ALA A 211 17.74 26.23 -2.62
CA ALA A 211 17.44 27.27 -3.59
C ALA A 211 16.69 26.64 -4.76
N LEU A 212 15.53 27.19 -5.07
CA LEU A 212 14.67 26.69 -6.11
C LEU A 212 15.42 26.65 -7.45
N ARG A 213 15.56 25.46 -8.03
CA ARG A 213 16.21 25.28 -9.32
C ARG A 213 15.19 25.25 -10.44
N VAL A 214 14.11 24.50 -10.24
CA VAL A 214 12.97 24.44 -11.14
C VAL A 214 11.71 24.40 -10.29
N GLU A 215 10.76 25.26 -10.56
CA GLU A 215 9.42 25.16 -9.99
C GLU A 215 8.39 25.09 -11.09
N ALA A 216 7.45 24.17 -10.92
CA ALA A 216 6.18 24.19 -11.61
C ALA A 216 5.08 24.43 -10.58
N ASN A 217 4.37 25.54 -10.73
CA ASN A 217 3.25 25.87 -9.86
C ASN A 217 2.03 26.29 -10.71
N ALA A 218 0.99 26.79 -10.05
CA ALA A 218 -0.25 27.19 -10.72
C ALA A 218 -0.08 28.34 -11.73
N THR A 219 0.97 29.15 -11.62
CA THR A 219 1.24 30.29 -12.49
C THR A 219 2.05 29.89 -13.72
N GLY A 220 2.99 28.94 -13.58
CA GLY A 220 3.80 28.47 -14.70
C GLY A 220 5.11 27.81 -14.27
N LEU A 221 6.17 28.05 -15.02
CA LEU A 221 7.51 27.48 -14.80
C LEU A 221 8.51 28.58 -14.45
N GLY A 222 9.35 28.31 -13.44
CA GLY A 222 10.45 29.19 -13.05
C GLY A 222 11.77 28.42 -12.94
N PHE A 223 12.89 29.07 -13.27
CA PHE A 223 14.24 28.51 -13.13
C PHE A 223 15.10 29.38 -12.22
N PHE A 224 16.01 28.76 -11.47
CA PHE A 224 17.02 29.43 -10.64
C PHE A 224 16.44 30.53 -9.72
N ALA A 225 15.35 30.18 -9.02
CA ALA A 225 14.61 31.04 -8.10
C ALA A 225 13.91 32.25 -8.74
N ALA A 226 13.81 32.31 -10.07
CA ALA A 226 12.92 33.25 -10.73
C ALA A 226 11.46 32.89 -10.46
N THR A 227 10.63 33.92 -10.27
CA THR A 227 9.18 33.76 -10.08
C THR A 227 8.58 33.01 -11.28
N PRO A 228 7.83 31.92 -11.07
CA PRO A 228 7.24 31.18 -12.18
C PRO A 228 6.35 32.06 -13.07
N VAL A 229 6.60 31.99 -14.38
CA VAL A 229 5.92 32.83 -15.38
C VAL A 229 5.05 31.94 -16.28
N ALA A 230 3.90 32.46 -16.68
CA ALA A 230 3.03 31.81 -17.66
C ALA A 230 3.75 31.64 -19.01
N GLN A 231 3.43 30.55 -19.72
CA GLN A 231 3.95 30.35 -21.07
C GLN A 231 3.50 31.51 -21.98
N GLN A 232 4.47 32.13 -22.67
CA GLN A 232 4.17 33.21 -23.60
C GLN A 232 3.38 32.66 -24.80
N ALA A 233 2.24 33.29 -25.13
CA ALA A 233 1.54 33.02 -26.39
C ALA A 233 2.47 33.39 -27.56
N ALA A 234 2.50 32.55 -28.60
CA ALA A 234 3.47 32.59 -29.70
C ALA A 234 3.93 34.01 -30.10
N GLN A 235 5.24 34.20 -30.21
CA GLN A 235 5.81 35.48 -30.63
C GLN A 235 5.48 35.74 -32.10
N THR A 236 4.86 36.88 -32.40
CA THR A 236 4.49 37.25 -33.78
C THR A 236 5.72 37.29 -34.68
N ALA A 237 5.65 36.58 -35.81
CA ALA A 237 6.72 36.54 -36.80
C ALA A 237 7.08 37.93 -37.35
N LEU A 238 8.35 38.10 -37.72
CA LEU A 238 8.83 39.34 -38.34
C LEU A 238 8.36 39.40 -39.80
N THR A 239 7.43 40.30 -40.12
CA THR A 239 7.17 40.68 -41.52
C THR A 239 8.20 41.72 -41.94
N ILE A 240 9.14 41.34 -42.81
CA ILE A 240 10.12 42.26 -43.37
C ILE A 240 9.52 42.91 -44.62
N THR A 241 9.26 44.21 -44.56
CA THR A 241 8.97 45.01 -45.76
C THR A 241 10.24 45.75 -46.15
N VAL A 242 10.93 45.29 -47.19
CA VAL A 242 12.07 46.02 -47.77
C VAL A 242 11.51 47.00 -48.80
N ALA A 243 11.61 48.30 -48.54
CA ALA A 243 11.33 49.30 -49.56
C ALA A 243 12.43 49.24 -50.63
N GLY A 244 12.04 49.12 -51.90
CA GLY A 244 12.95 49.07 -53.04
C GLY A 244 13.78 50.34 -53.18
N ASP A 245 15.00 50.18 -53.70
CA ASP A 245 15.96 51.18 -54.17
C ASP A 245 15.78 52.60 -53.62
N MET A 246 16.26 52.82 -52.39
CA MET A 246 16.50 54.17 -51.88
C MET A 246 18.00 54.48 -51.95
N PRO A 247 18.38 55.69 -52.40
CA PRO A 247 19.71 56.25 -52.11
C PRO A 247 19.99 56.01 -50.62
N GLY A 248 21.24 55.69 -50.29
CA GLY A 248 21.62 55.14 -48.97
C GLY A 248 20.80 55.73 -47.81
N PRO A 249 20.26 54.86 -46.92
CA PRO A 249 19.24 55.24 -45.94
C PRO A 249 19.68 56.45 -45.13
N THR A 250 18.76 57.39 -44.90
CA THR A 250 19.09 58.57 -44.12
C THR A 250 19.48 58.17 -42.70
N ALA A 251 20.34 58.94 -42.05
CA ALA A 251 20.75 58.66 -40.68
C ALA A 251 19.55 58.46 -39.74
N ALA A 252 18.47 59.23 -39.94
CA ALA A 252 17.24 59.15 -39.14
C ALA A 252 16.51 57.79 -39.30
N GLU A 253 16.46 57.23 -40.51
CA GLU A 253 15.80 55.95 -40.78
C GLU A 253 16.60 54.76 -40.25
N ILE A 254 17.93 54.84 -40.33
CA ILE A 254 18.82 53.86 -39.70
C ILE A 254 18.60 53.89 -38.19
N THR A 255 18.58 55.07 -37.57
CA THR A 255 18.33 55.23 -36.14
C THR A 255 16.96 54.67 -35.74
N ALA A 256 15.90 54.91 -36.51
CA ALA A 256 14.57 54.38 -36.20
C ALA A 256 14.54 52.84 -36.22
N ARG A 257 15.22 52.20 -37.19
CA ARG A 257 15.29 50.74 -37.28
C ARG A 257 16.15 50.13 -36.17
N LEU A 258 17.28 50.76 -35.84
CA LEU A 258 18.11 50.34 -34.72
C LEU A 258 17.34 50.42 -33.39
N ASN A 259 16.61 51.51 -33.16
CA ASN A 259 15.80 51.66 -31.95
C ASN A 259 14.68 50.60 -31.85
N LEU A 260 14.06 50.22 -32.97
CA LEU A 260 13.05 49.15 -32.97
C LEU A 260 13.66 47.78 -32.66
N ILE A 261 14.83 47.49 -33.23
CA ILE A 261 15.57 46.25 -32.95
C ILE A 261 15.99 46.22 -31.48
N GLU A 262 16.52 47.31 -30.96
CA GLU A 262 16.94 47.44 -29.57
C GLU A 262 15.76 47.25 -28.61
N ASN A 263 14.64 47.92 -28.84
CA ASN A 263 13.45 47.77 -27.99
C ASN A 263 12.93 46.33 -27.95
N ARG A 264 12.98 45.61 -29.07
CA ARG A 264 12.54 44.21 -29.14
C ARG A 264 13.56 43.25 -28.53
N LEU A 265 14.85 43.51 -28.71
CA LEU A 265 15.92 42.76 -28.05
C LEU A 265 15.84 42.94 -26.53
N ASN A 266 15.52 44.15 -26.06
CA ASN A 266 15.28 44.43 -24.66
C ASN A 266 14.05 43.66 -24.15
N ALA A 267 12.95 43.60 -24.89
CA ALA A 267 11.78 42.81 -24.50
C ALA A 267 12.08 41.30 -24.40
N VAL A 268 12.83 40.73 -25.35
CA VAL A 268 13.26 39.32 -25.30
C VAL A 268 14.22 39.09 -24.13
N SER A 269 15.18 39.99 -23.93
CA SER A 269 16.11 39.95 -22.80
C SER A 269 15.37 39.97 -21.45
N THR A 270 14.36 40.83 -21.31
CA THR A 270 13.50 40.88 -20.11
C THR A 270 12.73 39.59 -19.90
N ALA A 271 12.13 39.00 -20.95
CA ALA A 271 11.42 37.73 -20.83
C ALA A 271 12.35 36.58 -20.39
N LEU A 272 13.55 36.49 -20.99
CA LEU A 272 14.54 35.47 -20.63
C LEU A 272 15.06 35.64 -19.20
N ARG A 273 15.24 36.89 -18.73
CA ARG A 273 15.61 37.19 -17.33
C ARG A 273 14.50 36.84 -16.36
N ASN A 274 13.24 37.15 -16.69
CA ASN A 274 12.08 36.82 -15.86
C ASN A 274 11.87 35.31 -15.70
N LEU A 275 12.23 34.51 -16.70
CA LEU A 275 12.25 33.05 -16.58
C LEU A 275 13.50 32.50 -15.87
N GLY A 276 14.50 33.35 -15.57
CA GLY A 276 15.78 32.96 -14.97
C GLY A 276 16.75 32.29 -15.93
N LEU A 277 16.55 32.41 -17.25
CA LEU A 277 17.38 31.73 -18.27
C LEU A 277 18.69 32.47 -18.58
N ILE A 278 18.75 33.78 -18.32
CA ILE A 278 19.97 34.59 -18.44
C ILE A 278 20.12 35.48 -17.20
N ALA A 279 21.36 35.78 -16.81
CA ALA A 279 21.66 36.60 -15.64
C ALA A 279 21.08 38.02 -15.78
N THR A 280 20.74 38.66 -14.66
CA THR A 280 20.42 40.10 -14.54
C THR A 280 21.67 40.95 -14.67
#